data_AF-A0A7V9UBI8-F1
#
_entry.id   AF-A0A7V9UBI8-F1
#
_cell.length_a   1.000
_cell.length_b   1.000
_cell.length_c   1.000
_cell.angle_alpha   90.00
_cell.angle_beta   90.00
_cell.angle_gamma   90.00
#
_symmetry.space_group_name_H-M   'P 1'
#
loop_
_entity.id
_entity.type
_entity.pdbx_description
1 polymer ?
#
loop_
_entity_poly.entity_id
_entity_poly.type
_entity_poly.pdbx_seq_one_letter_code
_entity_poly.pdbx_strand_id
1 'polypeptide(L)'
;MSRCALAHIPDRAVLDQARKQVGLSLNQLWVDYFQMGGKADPLEFEAIFDGLLRLDSYQYNVIAHALNECFTEQGENHPVPYAEAG
;
A
#
# COMPACT_ATOMS: atom_id res chain seq x y z
N MET A 1 20.74 11.65 -22.37
CA MET A 1 19.41 11.05 -22.19
C MET A 1 19.34 10.44 -20.80
N SER A 2 18.70 11.10 -19.84
CA SER A 2 18.57 10.58 -18.47
C SER A 2 17.72 9.31 -18.47
N ARG A 3 18.26 8.25 -17.88
CA ARG A 3 17.55 6.99 -17.66
C ARG A 3 16.63 7.23 -16.46
N CYS A 4 15.33 7.38 -16.68
CA CYS A 4 14.37 7.31 -15.57
C CYS A 4 14.51 5.90 -14.97
N ALA A 5 15.12 5.79 -13.80
CA ALA A 5 15.11 4.55 -13.05
C ALA A 5 13.66 4.26 -12.66
N LEU A 6 13.15 3.07 -13.01
CA LEU A 6 11.84 2.63 -12.52
C LEU A 6 12.00 2.37 -11.02
N ALA A 7 11.14 2.97 -10.20
CA ALA A 7 11.11 2.69 -8.77
C ALA A 7 10.93 1.18 -8.52
N HIS A 8 11.66 0.64 -7.56
CA HIS A 8 11.43 -0.74 -7.14
C HIS A 8 10.19 -0.75 -6.23
N ILE A 9 9.07 -1.18 -6.78
CA ILE A 9 7.81 -1.34 -6.06
C ILE A 9 7.79 -2.77 -5.50
N PRO A 10 7.72 -2.98 -4.18
CA PRO A 10 7.56 -4.31 -3.61
C PRO A 10 6.25 -4.97 -4.07
N ASP A 11 6.19 -6.29 -3.97
CA ASP A 11 5.00 -7.03 -4.39
C ASP A 11 3.76 -6.62 -3.57
N ARG A 12 2.60 -6.47 -4.22
CA ARG A 12 1.31 -6.28 -3.55
C ARG A 12 1.01 -7.35 -2.51
N ALA A 13 1.57 -8.55 -2.65
CA ALA A 13 1.46 -9.62 -1.67
C ALA A 13 2.00 -9.21 -0.29
N VAL A 14 3.00 -8.33 -0.24
CA VAL A 14 3.53 -7.75 1.00
C VAL A 14 2.46 -6.91 1.69
N LEU A 15 1.76 -6.05 0.94
CA LEU A 15 0.67 -5.21 1.46
C LEU A 15 -0.50 -6.06 1.95
N ASP A 16 -0.88 -7.10 1.19
CA ASP A 16 -1.98 -7.99 1.58
C ASP A 16 -1.65 -8.83 2.83
N GLN A 17 -0.40 -9.28 2.96
CA GLN A 17 0.07 -9.96 4.17
C GLN A 17 0.03 -9.02 5.38
N ALA A 18 0.57 -7.81 5.24
CA ALA A 18 0.55 -6.80 6.30
C ALA A 18 -0.88 -6.46 6.74
N ARG A 19 -1.79 -6.23 5.78
CA ARG A 19 -3.23 -6.02 6.04
C ARG A 19 -3.84 -7.14 6.89
N LYS A 20 -3.52 -8.39 6.57
CA LYS A 20 -4.00 -9.57 7.32
C LYS A 20 -3.40 -9.62 8.73
N GLN A 21 -2.15 -9.22 8.91
CA GLN A 21 -1.49 -9.19 10.23
C GLN A 21 -2.15 -8.19 11.17
N VAL A 22 -2.49 -6.99 10.69
CA VAL A 22 -3.19 -5.97 11.48
C VAL A 22 -4.71 -6.19 11.56
N GLY A 23 -5.24 -7.26 10.93
CA GLY A 23 -6.65 -7.64 11.02
C GLY A 23 -7.61 -6.75 10.23
N LEU A 24 -7.12 -5.95 9.28
CA LEU A 24 -7.97 -5.05 8.48
C LEU A 24 -8.67 -5.81 7.35
N SER A 25 -9.96 -5.55 7.17
CA SER A 25 -10.65 -5.85 5.91
C SER A 25 -10.14 -4.95 4.78
N LEU A 26 -10.38 -5.35 3.54
CA LEU A 26 -9.95 -4.57 2.37
C LEU A 26 -10.64 -3.20 2.32
N ASN A 27 -11.92 -3.13 2.69
CA ASN A 27 -12.67 -1.88 2.79
C ASN A 27 -12.15 -0.95 3.90
N GLN A 28 -11.77 -1.49 5.07
CA GLN A 28 -11.16 -0.65 6.12
C GLN A 28 -9.83 -0.06 5.65
N LEU A 29 -8.97 -0.87 5.03
CA LEU A 29 -7.72 -0.38 4.48
C LEU A 29 -7.96 0.68 3.38
N TRP A 30 -8.99 0.51 2.54
CA TRP A 30 -9.36 1.51 1.55
C TRP A 30 -9.73 2.85 2.19
N VAL A 31 -10.48 2.85 3.30
CA VAL A 31 -10.85 4.08 4.02
C VAL A 31 -9.60 4.82 4.51
N ASP A 32 -8.65 4.12 5.11
CA ASP A 32 -7.42 4.73 5.64
C ASP A 32 -6.53 5.25 4.49
N TYR A 33 -6.36 4.44 3.44
CA TYR A 33 -5.67 4.82 2.21
C TYR A 33 -6.27 6.09 1.58
N PHE A 34 -7.60 6.18 1.50
CA PHE A 34 -8.30 7.32 0.90
C PHE A 34 -8.12 8.60 1.71
N GLN A 35 -8.19 8.51 3.05
CA GLN A 35 -7.93 9.65 3.95
C GLN A 35 -6.51 10.20 3.81
N MET A 36 -5.54 9.35 3.45
CA MET A 36 -4.13 9.72 3.23
C MET A 36 -3.84 10.21 1.81
N GLY A 37 -4.87 10.44 0.98
CA GLY A 37 -4.71 10.94 -0.40
C GLY A 37 -4.62 9.86 -1.47
N GLY A 38 -5.04 8.64 -1.15
CA GLY A 38 -5.27 7.58 -2.10
C GLY A 38 -6.18 8.00 -3.26
N LYS A 39 -5.88 7.52 -4.46
CA LYS A 39 -6.53 7.94 -5.71
C LYS A 39 -7.48 6.90 -6.31
N ALA A 40 -7.32 5.63 -5.94
CA ALA A 40 -8.18 4.56 -6.41
C ALA A 40 -9.56 4.63 -5.75
N ASP A 41 -10.61 4.44 -6.55
CA ASP A 41 -11.95 4.18 -6.01
C ASP A 41 -12.01 2.78 -5.34
N PRO A 42 -13.10 2.43 -4.62
CA PRO A 42 -13.19 1.13 -3.95
C PRO A 42 -12.99 -0.07 -4.89
N LEU A 43 -13.54 -0.03 -6.11
CA LEU A 43 -13.47 -1.13 -7.06
C LEU A 43 -12.06 -1.25 -7.67
N GLU A 44 -11.43 -0.12 -7.99
CA GLU A 44 -10.04 -0.07 -8.43
C GLU A 44 -9.10 -0.59 -7.34
N PHE A 45 -9.38 -0.25 -6.08
CA PHE A 45 -8.61 -0.72 -4.92
C PHE A 45 -8.72 -2.24 -4.76
N GLU A 46 -9.91 -2.82 -4.91
CA GLU A 46 -10.08 -4.28 -4.94
C GLU A 46 -9.30 -4.91 -6.09
N ALA A 47 -9.44 -4.36 -7.30
CA ALA A 47 -8.75 -4.83 -8.49
C ALA A 47 -7.22 -4.77 -8.38
N ILE A 48 -6.66 -3.82 -7.62
CA ILE A 48 -5.24 -3.76 -7.28
C ILE A 48 -4.82 -4.99 -6.47
N PHE A 49 -5.59 -5.36 -5.43
CA PHE A 49 -5.27 -6.49 -4.56
C PHE A 49 -5.52 -7.84 -5.24
N ASP A 50 -6.45 -7.90 -6.20
CA ASP A 50 -6.65 -9.06 -7.07
C ASP A 50 -5.55 -9.17 -8.16
N GLY A 51 -4.78 -8.11 -8.38
CA GLY A 51 -3.71 -8.04 -9.39
C GLY A 51 -4.22 -7.75 -10.80
N LEU A 52 -5.46 -7.28 -10.95
CA LEU A 52 -6.05 -6.82 -12.19
C LEU A 52 -5.54 -5.42 -12.57
N LEU A 53 -5.17 -4.61 -11.59
CA LEU A 53 -4.55 -3.29 -11.77
C LEU A 53 -3.15 -3.23 -11.15
N ARG A 54 -2.27 -2.42 -11.75
CA ARG A 54 -0.92 -2.18 -11.25
C ARG A 54 -0.91 -0.97 -10.32
N LEU A 55 -0.22 -1.10 -9.19
CA LEU A 55 0.15 0.01 -8.32
C LEU A 55 1.31 0.80 -8.91
N ASP A 56 1.20 2.13 -8.91
CA ASP A 56 2.36 3.01 -9.00
C ASP A 56 3.02 3.17 -7.62
N SER A 57 4.24 3.71 -7.59
CA SER A 57 5.01 3.86 -6.35
C SER A 57 4.36 4.81 -5.35
N TYR A 58 3.62 5.81 -5.81
CA TYR A 58 2.92 6.74 -4.93
C TYR A 58 1.79 6.02 -4.20
N GLN A 59 0.91 5.35 -4.94
CA GLN A 59 -0.21 4.61 -4.36
C GLN A 59 0.28 3.47 -3.46
N TYR A 60 1.34 2.77 -3.85
CA TYR A 60 1.98 1.77 -3.00
C TYR A 60 2.43 2.38 -1.67
N ASN A 61 3.09 3.54 -1.70
CA ASN A 61 3.57 4.21 -0.50
C ASN A 61 2.44 4.72 0.40
N VAL A 62 1.32 5.16 -0.16
CA VAL A 62 0.15 5.55 0.64
C VAL A 62 -0.44 4.33 1.36
N ILE A 63 -0.54 3.17 0.68
CA ILE A 63 -1.01 1.93 1.32
C ILE A 63 -0.04 1.47 2.40
N ALA A 64 1.27 1.48 2.11
CA ALA A 64 2.30 1.12 3.07
C ALA A 64 2.27 2.04 4.30
N HIS A 65 2.02 3.34 4.10
CA HIS A 65 1.88 4.29 5.20
C HIS A 65 0.65 3.97 6.06
N ALA A 66 -0.52 3.76 5.46
CA ALA A 66 -1.75 3.40 6.18
C ALA A 66 -1.57 2.13 7.04
N LEU A 67 -0.89 1.11 6.50
CA LEU A 67 -0.59 -0.12 7.24
C LEU A 67 0.39 0.13 8.39
N ASN A 68 1.43 0.93 8.18
CA ASN A 68 2.42 1.24 9.21
C ASN A 68 1.83 2.07 10.36
N GLU A 69 0.88 2.96 10.10
CA GLU A 69 0.13 3.65 11.16
C GLU A 69 -0.65 2.63 12.01
N CYS A 70 -1.35 1.68 11.38
CA CYS A 70 -2.08 0.64 12.10
C CYS A 70 -1.15 -0.28 12.94
N PHE A 71 0.02 -0.63 12.43
CA PHE A 71 1.02 -1.35 13.25
C PHE A 71 1.49 -0.51 14.44
N THR A 72 1.74 0.78 14.22
CA THR A 72 2.17 1.71 15.29
C THR A 72 1.10 1.82 16.38
N GLU A 73 -0.17 1.89 16.01
CA GLU A 73 -1.30 1.89 16.95
C GLU A 73 -1.40 0.59 17.77
N GLN A 74 -0.96 -0.54 17.22
CA GLN A 74 -0.89 -1.84 17.91
C GLN A 74 0.38 -1.99 18.77
N GLY A 75 1.26 -0.98 18.81
CA GLY A 75 2.52 -1.00 19.55
C GLY A 75 3.64 -1.77 18.83
N GLU A 76 3.43 -2.15 17.58
CA GLU A 76 4.44 -2.74 16.71
C GLU A 76 5.25 -1.64 16.00
N ASN A 77 6.33 -2.02 15.33
CA ASN A 77 7.12 -1.08 14.52
C ASN A 77 6.43 -0.79 13.16
N HIS A 78 7.15 -0.23 12.18
CA HIS A 78 6.67 0.00 10.80
C HIS A 78 7.23 -1.05 9.80
N PRO A 79 6.73 -2.31 9.80
CA PRO A 79 7.36 -3.40 9.04
C PRO A 79 7.13 -3.32 7.53
N VAL A 80 6.20 -2.49 7.06
CA VAL A 80 5.87 -2.44 5.63
C VAL A 80 6.87 -1.52 4.92
N PRO A 81 7.69 -2.06 4.00
CA PRO A 81 8.67 -1.26 3.27
C PRO A 81 7.96 -0.34 2.29
N TYR A 82 8.48 0.88 2.12
CA TYR A 82 8.11 1.81 1.07
C TYR A 82 8.81 1.43 -0.25
N ALA A 83 8.23 1.83 -1.38
CA ALA A 83 8.89 1.78 -2.67
C ALA A 83 10.06 2.79 -2.69
N GLU A 84 11.26 2.31 -3.01
CA GLU A 84 12.44 3.17 -3.14
C GLU A 84 12.54 3.71 -4.58
N ALA A 85 12.89 5.00 -4.67
CA ALA A 85 13.41 5.56 -5.92
C ALA A 85 14.83 5.02 -6.09
N GLY A 86 15.06 4.25 -7.17
CA GLY A 86 16.41 3.83 -7.56
C GLY A 86 17.27 4.97 -8.06
#